data_AF-A0A5N9HAA2-F1
#
_entry.id   AF-A0A5N9HAA2-F1
#
_cell.length_a   1.000
_cell.length_b   1.000
_cell.length_c   1.000
_cell.angle_alpha   90.00
_cell.angle_beta   90.00
_cell.angle_gamma   90.00
#
_symmetry.space_group_name_H-M   'P 1'
#
loop_
_entity.id
_entity.type
_entity.pdbx_description
1 polymer ?
#
loop_
_entity_poly.entity_id
_entity_poly.type
_entity_poly.pdbx_seq_one_letter_code
_entity_poly.pdbx_strand_id
1 'polypeptide(L)' 'MILLIDNYDSFTYNLYQYLCELGADVKVARNNEIDLEEITE' A
#
# COMPACT_ATOMS: atom_id res chain seq x y z
N MET A 1 -8.80 -5.98 0.46
CA MET A 1 -7.73 -5.05 0.86
C MET A 1 -6.74 -4.90 -0.29
N ILE A 2 -6.32 -3.68 -0.63
CA ILE A 2 -5.23 -3.41 -1.57
C ILE A 2 -3.94 -3.26 -0.75
N LEU A 3 -2.91 -4.05 -1.06
CA LEU A 3 -1.57 -3.83 -0.54
C LEU A 3 -0.80 -2.93 -1.52
N LEU A 4 -0.44 -1.73 -1.07
CA LEU A 4 0.34 -0.76 -1.83
C LEU A 4 1.80 -0.77 -1.36
N ILE A 5 2.72 -1.25 -2.21
CA ILE A 5 4.15 -1.30 -1.89
C ILE A 5 4.82 0.03 -2.20
N ASP A 6 5.36 0.67 -1.17
CA ASP A 6 6.13 1.89 -1.25
C ASP A 6 7.62 1.58 -1.50
N ASN A 7 8.12 1.97 -2.67
CA ASN A 7 9.52 1.85 -3.06
C ASN A 7 10.32 3.13 -2.79
N TYR A 8 10.00 3.86 -1.71
CA TYR A 8 10.57 5.17 -1.39
C TYR A 8 10.25 6.23 -2.44
N ASP A 9 9.02 6.17 -2.95
CA ASP A 9 8.52 7.11 -3.95
C ASP A 9 7.74 8.26 -3.29
N SER A 10 7.97 9.49 -3.76
CA SER A 10 7.30 10.68 -3.23
C SER A 10 5.79 10.72 -3.49
N PHE A 11 5.26 9.88 -4.39
CA PHE A 11 3.87 9.89 -4.81
C PHE A 11 3.04 8.73 -4.27
N THR A 12 3.62 7.81 -3.47
CA THR A 12 2.87 6.68 -2.92
C THR A 12 1.62 7.11 -2.16
N TYR A 13 1.69 8.20 -1.39
CA TYR A 13 0.54 8.69 -0.64
C TYR A 13 -0.52 9.39 -1.49
N ASN A 14 -0.18 9.87 -2.70
CA ASN A 14 -1.18 10.36 -3.65
C ASN A 14 -2.07 9.21 -4.13
N LEU A 15 -1.48 8.05 -4.43
CA LEU A 15 -2.25 6.85 -4.81
C LEU A 15 -3.07 6.31 -3.64
N TYR A 16 -2.49 6.26 -2.44
CA TYR A 16 -3.21 5.88 -1.22
C TYR A 16 -4.47 6.74 -1.03
N GLN A 17 -4.34 8.07 -1.08
CA GLN A 17 -5.48 8.99 -0.91
C GLN A 17 -6.56 8.75 -1.96
N TYR A 18 -6.18 8.68 -3.25
CA TYR A 18 -7.13 8.45 -4.33
C TYR A 18 -7.89 7.12 -4.17
N LEU A 19 -7.20 6.04 -3.80
CA LEU A 19 -7.83 4.74 -3.56
C LEU A 19 -8.78 4.77 -2.36
N CYS A 20 -8.39 5.44 -1.27
CA CYS A 20 -9.26 5.62 -0.10
C CYS A 20 -10.50 6.48 -0.42
N GLU A 21 -10.37 7.52 -1.25
CA GLU A 21 -11.51 8.33 -1.72
C GLU A 21 -12.52 7.50 -2.55
N LEU A 22 -12.03 6.49 -3.27
CA LEU A 22 -12.87 5.51 -3.98
C LEU A 22 -13.47 4.43 -3.07
N GLY A 23 -13.22 4.50 -1.76
CA GLY A 23 -13.73 3.54 -0.77
C GLY A 23 -12.94 2.23 -0.69
N ALA A 24 -11.74 2.16 -1.26
CA ALA A 24 -10.89 0.98 -1.12
C ALA A 24 -10.25 0.93 0.28
N ASP A 25 -10.19 -0.29 0.82
CA ASP A 25 -9.36 -0.61 1.99
C ASP A 25 -7.91 -0.82 1.54
N VAL A 26 -6.99 0.03 2.01
CA VAL A 26 -5.59 0.07 1.53
C VAL A 26 -4.61 -0.04 2.70
N LYS A 27 -3.68 -1.00 2.62
CA LYS A 27 -2.50 -1.11 3.49
C LYS A 27 -1.26 -0.68 2.70
N VAL A 28 -0.49 0.28 3.23
CA VAL A 28 0.80 0.69 2.65
C VAL A 28 1.93 0.02 3.42
N ALA A 29 2.93 -0.54 2.74
CA ALA A 29 4.14 -1.10 3.34
C ALA A 29 5.38 -0.75 2.50
N ARG A 30 6.52 -0.49 3.13
CA ARG A 30 7.79 -0.33 2.41
C ARG A 30 8.24 -1.66 1.83
N ASN A 31 8.95 -1.61 0.70
CA ASN A 31 9.44 -2.81 0.01
C ASN A 31 10.37 -3.71 0.84
N ASN A 32 10.90 -3.19 1.95
CA ASN A 32 11.85 -3.83 2.85
C ASN A 32 11.34 -3.92 4.30
N GLU A 33 10.06 -3.60 4.55
CA GLU A 33 9.43 -3.63 5.88
C GLU A 33 8.22 -4.57 5.92
N ILE A 34 8.10 -5.48 4.95
CA ILE A 34 7.04 -6.50 4.90
C ILE A 34 7.61 -7.82 4.41
N ASP A 35 7.24 -8.90 5.10
CA ASP A 35 7.60 -10.26 4.74
C ASP A 35 6.51 -10.92 3.89
N LEU A 36 6.90 -11.93 3.08
CA LEU A 36 5.96 -12.62 2.19
C LEU A 36 4.89 -13.38 2.97
N GLU A 37 5.23 -13.90 4.15
CA GLU A 37 4.32 -14.60 5.05
C GLU A 37 3.19 -13.69 5.57
N GLU A 38 3.36 -12.37 5.54
CA GLU A 38 2.33 -11.40 5.91
C GLU A 38 1.32 -11.11 4.79
N ILE A 39 1.59 -11.57 3.56
CA ILE A 39 0.75 -11.34 2.38
C ILE A 39 -0.15 -12.57 2.16
N THR A 40 -1.35 -12.52 2.71
CA THR A 40 -2.36 -13.59 2.60
C THR A 40 -3.56 -13.15 1.75
N GLU A 41 -4.29 -14.12 1.16
CA GLU A 41 -5.58 -13.90 0.47
C GLU A 41 -6.73 -13.51 1.43
#